data_AF-A0A9P4H251-F1
#
_entry.id   AF-A0A9P4H251-F1
#
_cell.length_a   1.000
_cell.length_b   1.000
_cell.length_c   1.000
_cell.angle_alpha   90.00
_cell.angle_beta   90.00
_cell.angle_gamma   90.00
#
_symmetry.space_group_name_H-M   'P 1'
#
loop_
_entity.id
_entity.type
_entity.pdbx_description
1 polymer ?
#
loop_
_entity_poly.entity_id
_entity_poly.type
_entity_poly.pdbx_seq_one_letter_code
_entity_poly.pdbx_strand_id
1 'polypeptide(L)'
;LRSVIEKAMRDGEEERAHKITQQFHHVQVENELLKGENERLQEALKLKKKRKKKGKVLDLQQREEYHGGAVLWSPRKLREAQWRRRVTQQEEEQEKLQKAEMRELKAQAALFKKKQAEQKRVEREAAK
;
A
#
# COMPACT_ATOMS: atom_id res chain seq x y z
N LEU A 1 14.44 4.13 -37.84
CA LEU A 1 15.87 3.76 -37.72
C LEU A 1 16.26 2.69 -38.73
N ARG A 2 15.59 1.53 -38.77
CA ARG A 2 15.84 0.50 -39.81
C ARG A 2 15.77 1.04 -41.25
N SER A 3 14.74 1.83 -41.56
CA SER A 3 14.58 2.51 -42.86
C SER A 3 15.62 3.60 -43.16
N VAL A 4 16.31 4.11 -42.15
CA VAL A 4 17.39 5.11 -42.29
C VAL A 4 18.71 4.40 -42.57
N ILE A 5 18.95 3.27 -41.89
CA ILE A 5 20.09 2.40 -42.11
C ILE A 5 20.02 1.75 -43.50
N GLU A 6 18.84 1.30 -43.95
CA GLU A 6 18.63 0.76 -45.30
C GLU A 6 18.91 1.79 -46.40
N LYS A 7 18.61 3.08 -46.17
CA LYS A 7 18.96 4.16 -47.10
C LYS A 7 20.47 4.38 -47.15
N ALA A 8 21.13 4.44 -45.99
CA ALA A 8 22.59 4.57 -45.92
C ALA A 8 23.35 3.38 -46.54
N MET A 9 22.80 2.15 -46.46
CA MET A 9 23.34 0.99 -47.18
C MET A 9 23.22 1.16 -48.71
N ARG A 10 22.20 1.87 -49.21
CA ARG A 10 22.01 2.16 -50.64
C ARG A 10 22.96 3.24 -51.18
N ASP A 11 23.45 4.11 -50.29
CA ASP A 11 24.34 5.25 -50.62
C ASP A 11 25.84 4.88 -50.63
N GLY A 12 26.19 3.58 -50.48
CA GLY A 12 27.56 3.08 -50.57
C GLY A 12 28.36 3.08 -49.26
N GLU A 13 27.76 3.48 -48.13
CA GLU A 13 28.39 3.39 -46.79
C GLU A 13 28.12 2.04 -46.09
N GLU A 14 28.23 0.93 -46.83
CA GLU A 14 27.78 -0.39 -46.40
C GLU A 14 28.48 -0.90 -45.12
N GLU A 15 29.80 -0.72 -44.98
CA GLU A 15 30.54 -1.19 -43.80
C GLU A 15 30.10 -0.46 -42.50
N ARG A 16 29.89 0.86 -42.59
CA ARG A 16 29.43 1.66 -41.44
C ARG A 16 28.00 1.31 -41.08
N ALA A 17 27.13 1.17 -42.08
CA ALA A 17 25.75 0.76 -41.89
C ALA A 17 25.65 -0.65 -41.28
N HIS A 18 26.50 -1.59 -41.70
CA HIS A 18 26.53 -2.94 -41.16
C HIS A 18 26.98 -2.96 -39.69
N LYS A 19 28.02 -2.19 -39.35
CA LYS A 19 28.50 -2.02 -37.97
C LYS A 19 27.43 -1.41 -37.06
N ILE A 20 26.73 -0.38 -37.54
CA ILE A 20 25.60 0.24 -36.81
C ILE A 20 24.48 -0.78 -36.60
N THR A 21 24.16 -1.57 -37.61
CA THR A 21 23.12 -2.62 -37.53
C THR A 21 23.48 -3.67 -36.48
N GLN A 22 24.74 -4.12 -36.47
CA GLN A 22 25.23 -5.10 -35.50
C GLN A 22 25.17 -4.55 -34.06
N GLN A 23 25.64 -3.32 -33.85
CA GLN A 23 25.57 -2.66 -32.55
C GLN A 23 24.12 -2.43 -32.10
N PHE A 24 23.24 -2.05 -33.02
CA PHE A 24 21.82 -1.87 -32.74
C PHE A 24 21.16 -3.19 -32.32
N HIS A 25 21.43 -4.28 -33.04
CA HIS A 25 20.93 -5.60 -32.67
C HIS A 25 21.43 -6.05 -31.31
N HIS A 26 22.70 -5.81 -31.00
CA HIS A 26 23.26 -6.11 -29.69
C HIS A 26 22.51 -5.34 -28.58
N VAL A 27 22.37 -4.02 -28.72
CA VAL A 27 21.64 -3.18 -27.75
C VAL A 27 20.16 -3.56 -27.66
N GLN A 28 19.54 -3.97 -28.76
CA GLN A 28 18.16 -4.44 -28.75
C GLN A 28 18.01 -5.71 -27.91
N VAL A 29 18.87 -6.71 -28.13
CA VAL A 29 18.88 -7.97 -27.36
C VAL A 29 19.14 -7.68 -25.89
N GLU A 30 20.12 -6.84 -25.56
CA GLU A 30 20.40 -6.44 -24.18
C GLU A 30 19.18 -5.78 -23.51
N ASN A 31 18.49 -4.89 -24.21
CA ASN A 31 17.28 -4.26 -23.69
C ASN A 31 16.14 -5.27 -23.45
N GLU A 32 15.97 -6.24 -24.34
CA GLU A 32 14.97 -7.30 -24.17
C GLU A 32 15.28 -8.18 -22.96
N LEU A 33 16.56 -8.55 -22.77
CA LEU A 33 17.02 -9.30 -21.60
C LEU A 33 16.80 -8.51 -20.30
N LEU A 34 17.20 -7.24 -20.27
CA LEU A 34 17.02 -6.37 -19.10
C LEU A 34 15.53 -6.15 -18.77
N LYS A 35 14.66 -6.05 -19.77
CA LYS A 35 13.21 -5.97 -19.54
C LYS A 35 12.69 -7.25 -18.88
N GLY A 36 13.07 -8.42 -19.40
CA GLY A 36 12.68 -9.70 -18.82
C GLY A 36 13.19 -9.88 -17.39
N GLU A 37 14.42 -9.47 -17.09
CA GLU A 37 14.97 -9.50 -15.73
C GLU A 37 14.20 -8.57 -14.78
N ASN A 38 13.90 -7.35 -15.22
CA ASN A 38 13.12 -6.40 -14.43
C ASN A 38 11.71 -6.94 -14.12
N GLU A 39 11.04 -7.54 -15.11
CA GLU A 39 9.72 -8.17 -14.91
C GLU A 39 9.80 -9.30 -13.87
N ARG A 40 10.78 -10.20 -13.99
CA ARG A 40 11.02 -11.30 -13.04
C ARG A 40 11.32 -10.79 -11.63
N LEU A 41 12.14 -9.74 -11.50
CA LEU A 41 12.45 -9.12 -10.22
C LEU A 41 11.22 -8.48 -9.58
N GLN A 42 10.39 -7.80 -10.38
CA GLN A 42 9.12 -7.25 -9.90
C GLN A 42 8.16 -8.35 -9.41
N GLU A 43 8.06 -9.47 -10.13
CA GLU A 43 7.27 -10.62 -9.71
C GLU A 43 7.80 -11.26 -8.42
N ALA A 44 9.10 -11.51 -8.34
CA ALA A 44 9.74 -12.03 -7.14
C ALA A 44 9.49 -11.10 -5.93
N LEU A 45 9.54 -9.79 -6.14
CA LEU A 45 9.26 -8.79 -5.12
C LEU A 45 7.78 -8.80 -4.71
N LYS A 46 6.83 -8.92 -5.66
CA LYS A 46 5.40 -9.09 -5.37
C LYS A 46 5.15 -10.35 -4.54
N LEU A 47 5.76 -11.48 -4.90
CA LEU A 47 5.66 -12.74 -4.15
C LEU A 47 6.25 -12.62 -2.75
N LYS A 48 7.43 -12.01 -2.60
CA LYS A 48 8.03 -11.74 -1.28
C LYS A 48 7.13 -10.85 -0.43
N LYS A 49 6.54 -9.79 -0.99
CA LYS A 49 5.57 -8.93 -0.28
C LYS A 49 4.35 -9.72 0.17
N LYS A 50 3.77 -10.57 -0.69
CA LYS A 50 2.66 -11.46 -0.32
C LYS A 50 3.07 -12.42 0.80
N ARG A 51 4.24 -13.06 0.72
CA ARG A 51 4.76 -13.98 1.76
C ARG A 51 5.03 -13.27 3.09
N LYS A 52 5.49 -12.01 3.07
CA LYS A 52 5.69 -11.20 4.29
C LYS A 52 4.37 -10.82 4.98
N LYS A 53 3.26 -10.76 4.24
CA LYS A 53 1.93 -10.64 4.84
C LYS A 53 1.59 -11.97 5.52
N LYS A 54 2.09 -12.17 6.73
CA LYS A 54 1.58 -13.23 7.61
C LYS A 54 0.07 -12.98 7.74
N GLY A 55 -0.74 -13.93 7.30
CA GLY A 55 -2.18 -13.86 7.51
C GLY A 55 -2.43 -13.66 9.00
N LYS A 56 -3.34 -12.74 9.36
CA LYS A 56 -3.78 -12.58 10.75
C LYS A 56 -4.41 -13.91 11.16
N VAL A 57 -3.67 -14.72 11.92
CA VAL A 57 -4.11 -16.02 12.42
C VAL A 57 -5.40 -15.81 13.18
N LEU A 58 -6.39 -16.65 12.89
CA LEU A 58 -7.64 -16.63 13.64
C LEU A 58 -7.33 -17.17 15.03
N ASP A 59 -7.57 -16.36 16.06
CA ASP A 59 -7.31 -16.77 17.43
C ASP A 59 -8.33 -17.83 17.87
N LEU A 60 -7.93 -19.09 17.76
CA LEU A 60 -8.71 -20.24 18.19
C LEU A 60 -8.27 -20.56 19.62
N GLN A 61 -9.07 -20.15 20.60
CA GLN A 61 -8.78 -20.40 22.01
C GLN A 61 -8.75 -21.92 22.29
N GLN A 62 -7.56 -22.42 22.59
CA GLN A 62 -7.34 -23.79 23.05
C GLN A 62 -7.62 -23.86 24.55
N ARG A 63 -8.22 -24.98 25.02
CA ARG A 63 -8.35 -25.24 26.46
C ARG A 63 -6.98 -25.61 27.03
N GLU A 64 -6.62 -25.03 28.17
CA GLU A 64 -5.31 -25.19 28.82
C GLU A 64 -4.96 -26.64 29.17
N GLU A 65 -5.95 -27.52 29.35
CA GLU A 65 -5.71 -28.91 29.78
C GLU A 65 -4.98 -29.81 28.74
N TYR A 66 -4.83 -29.37 27.49
CA TYR A 66 -4.31 -30.23 26.42
C TYR A 66 -3.13 -29.59 25.69
N HIS A 67 -1.90 -29.97 26.05
CA HIS A 67 -0.66 -29.46 25.47
C HIS A 67 0.10 -30.45 24.57
N GLY A 68 -0.46 -31.62 24.26
CA GLY A 68 0.20 -32.64 23.44
C GLY A 68 -0.70 -33.18 22.33
N GLY A 69 -0.46 -32.78 21.08
CA GLY A 69 -1.09 -33.38 19.89
C GLY A 69 -1.57 -32.39 18.83
N ALA A 70 -1.97 -32.92 17.67
CA ALA A 70 -2.64 -32.14 16.63
C ALA A 70 -4.05 -31.72 17.10
N VAL A 71 -4.33 -30.42 17.14
CA VAL A 71 -5.64 -29.89 17.56
C VAL A 71 -6.60 -29.92 16.37
N LEU A 72 -7.58 -30.81 16.42
CA LEU A 72 -8.68 -30.82 15.45
C LEU A 72 -9.72 -29.76 15.83
N TRP A 73 -9.88 -28.74 15.00
CA TRP A 73 -10.88 -27.70 15.20
C TRP A 73 -12.21 -28.08 14.56
N SER A 74 -13.27 -28.07 15.35
CA SER A 74 -14.61 -28.22 14.80
C SER A 74 -15.02 -26.95 14.03
N PRO A 75 -15.83 -27.05 12.95
CA PRO A 75 -16.30 -25.89 12.18
C PRO A 75 -17.00 -24.82 13.04
N ARG A 76 -17.61 -25.23 14.15
CA ARG A 76 -18.22 -24.32 15.13
C ARG A 76 -17.18 -23.39 15.78
N LYS A 77 -16.02 -23.92 16.19
CA LYS A 77 -14.94 -23.13 16.81
C LYS A 77 -14.36 -22.10 15.84
N LEU A 78 -14.28 -22.44 14.57
CA LEU A 78 -13.89 -21.50 13.52
C LEU A 78 -14.89 -20.32 13.42
N ARG A 79 -16.20 -20.60 13.41
CA ARG A 79 -17.24 -19.56 13.38
C ARG A 79 -17.20 -18.67 14.61
N GLU A 80 -17.03 -19.24 15.81
CA GLU A 80 -16.94 -18.50 17.07
C GLU A 80 -15.76 -17.52 17.06
N ALA A 81 -14.58 -17.95 16.62
CA ALA A 81 -13.42 -17.07 16.54
C ALA A 81 -13.58 -15.98 15.46
N GLN A 82 -14.21 -16.29 14.33
CA GLN A 82 -14.55 -15.29 13.30
C GLN A 82 -15.55 -14.26 13.81
N TRP A 83 -16.54 -14.68 14.61
CA TRP A 83 -17.50 -13.79 15.24
C TRP A 83 -16.80 -12.82 16.19
N ARG A 84 -15.99 -13.34 17.13
CA ARG A 84 -15.24 -12.51 18.08
C ARG A 84 -14.37 -11.47 17.38
N ARG A 85 -13.65 -11.90 16.35
CA ARG A 85 -12.81 -10.99 15.55
C ARG A 85 -13.62 -9.88 14.90
N ARG A 86 -14.82 -10.18 14.37
CA ARG A 86 -15.70 -9.16 13.80
C ARG A 86 -16.17 -8.16 14.85
N VAL A 87 -16.57 -8.65 16.03
CA VAL A 87 -16.99 -7.78 17.14
C VAL A 87 -15.85 -6.84 17.54
N THR A 88 -14.65 -7.36 17.79
CA THR A 88 -13.50 -6.52 18.14
C THR A 88 -13.16 -5.49 17.07
N GLN A 89 -13.26 -5.86 15.79
CA GLN A 89 -13.04 -4.92 14.68
C GLN A 89 -14.07 -3.79 14.66
N GLN A 90 -15.34 -4.11 14.88
CA GLN A 90 -16.40 -3.11 14.95
C GLN A 90 -16.22 -2.18 16.15
N GLU A 91 -15.85 -2.72 17.32
CA GLU A 91 -15.54 -1.93 18.51
C GLU A 91 -14.37 -0.99 18.27
N GLU A 92 -13.26 -1.48 17.69
CA GLU A 92 -12.10 -0.64 17.34
C GLU A 92 -12.45 0.47 16.34
N GLU A 93 -13.32 0.20 15.37
CA GLU A 93 -13.80 1.19 14.39
C GLU A 93 -14.69 2.23 15.06
N GLN A 94 -15.64 1.81 15.90
CA GLN A 94 -16.50 2.71 16.67
C GLN A 94 -15.68 3.60 17.61
N GLU A 95 -14.70 3.05 18.32
CA GLU A 95 -13.81 3.86 19.16
C GLU A 95 -13.05 4.93 18.37
N LYS A 96 -12.57 4.58 17.16
CA LYS A 96 -11.87 5.54 16.30
C LYS A 96 -12.80 6.65 15.85
N LEU A 97 -14.03 6.31 15.46
CA LEU A 97 -15.07 7.28 15.10
C LEU A 97 -15.40 8.20 16.28
N GLN A 98 -15.68 7.64 17.46
CA GLN A 98 -15.93 8.42 18.67
C GLN A 98 -14.75 9.34 19.03
N LYS A 99 -13.51 8.86 18.92
CA LYS A 99 -12.31 9.68 19.15
C LYS A 99 -12.20 10.82 18.12
N ALA A 100 -12.59 10.60 16.87
CA ALA A 100 -12.61 11.63 15.84
C ALA A 100 -13.70 12.68 16.13
N GLU A 101 -14.93 12.25 16.39
CA GLU A 101 -16.06 13.12 16.75
C GLU A 101 -15.74 13.97 17.98
N MET A 102 -15.17 13.36 19.02
CA MET A 102 -14.75 14.07 20.23
C MET A 102 -13.67 15.12 19.96
N ARG A 103 -12.78 14.89 18.98
CA ARG A 103 -11.78 15.89 18.56
C ARG A 103 -12.44 17.05 17.82
N GLU A 104 -13.38 16.77 16.94
CA GLU A 104 -14.13 17.79 16.20
C GLU A 104 -14.97 18.66 17.13
N LEU A 105 -15.71 18.06 18.06
CA LEU A 105 -16.48 18.79 19.07
C LEU A 105 -15.60 19.70 19.93
N LYS A 106 -14.42 19.21 20.35
CA LYS A 106 -13.45 20.02 21.09
C LYS A 106 -12.92 21.19 20.27
N ALA A 107 -12.64 20.98 18.98
CA ALA A 107 -12.18 22.05 18.09
C ALA A 107 -13.27 23.12 17.90
N GLN A 108 -14.52 22.72 17.67
CA GLN A 108 -15.65 23.64 17.55
C GLN A 108 -15.88 24.44 18.84
N ALA A 109 -15.85 23.78 20.01
CA ALA A 109 -15.99 24.44 21.30
C ALA A 109 -14.85 25.44 21.55
N ALA A 110 -13.62 25.12 21.16
CA ALA A 110 -12.48 26.03 21.26
C ALA A 110 -12.66 27.27 20.36
N LEU A 111 -13.12 27.09 19.12
CA LEU A 111 -13.41 28.19 18.20
C LEU A 111 -14.53 29.09 18.73
N PHE A 112 -15.60 28.51 19.26
CA PHE A 112 -16.70 29.26 19.85
C PHE A 112 -16.24 30.09 21.07
N LYS A 113 -15.44 29.49 21.96
CA LYS A 113 -14.84 30.21 23.10
C LYS A 113 -13.93 31.36 22.66
N LYS A 114 -13.14 31.19 21.59
CA LYS A 114 -12.31 32.27 21.02
C LYS A 114 -13.18 33.43 20.52
N LYS A 115 -14.24 33.15 19.76
CA LYS A 115 -15.18 34.19 19.29
C LYS A 115 -15.83 34.95 20.43
N GLN A 116 -16.28 34.25 21.47
CA GLN A 116 -16.84 34.90 22.67
C GLN A 116 -15.81 35.77 23.40
N ALA A 117 -14.57 35.30 23.52
CA ALA A 117 -13.52 36.09 24.17
C ALA A 117 -13.17 37.35 23.37
N GLU A 118 -13.18 37.28 22.05
CA GLU A 118 -12.96 38.43 21.16
C GLU A 118 -14.09 39.45 21.26
N GLN A 119 -15.36 38.99 21.20
CA GLN A 119 -16.52 39.87 21.41
C GLN A 119 -16.44 40.61 22.75
N LYS A 120 -16.15 39.90 23.84
CA LYS A 120 -15.98 40.51 25.17
C LYS A 120 -14.81 41.48 25.26
N ARG A 121 -13.76 41.33 24.43
CA ARG A 121 -12.65 42.30 24.37
C ARG A 121 -13.10 43.57 23.65
N VAL A 122 -13.76 43.43 22.50
CA VAL A 122 -14.30 44.57 21.73
C VAL A 122 -15.31 45.36 22.57
N GLU A 123 -16.21 44.70 23.28
CA GLU A 123 -17.17 45.36 24.19
C GLU A 123 -16.47 46.15 25.30
N ARG A 124 -15.37 45.64 25.85
CA ARG A 124 -14.57 46.35 26.88
C ARG A 124 -13.82 47.55 26.31
N GLU A 125 -13.31 47.44 25.08
CA GLU A 125 -12.65 48.55 24.40
C GLU A 125 -13.65 49.64 23.99
N ALA A 126 -14.87 49.27 23.59
CA ALA A 126 -15.94 50.23 23.26
C ALA A 126 -16.55 50.93 24.48
N ALA A 127 -16.46 50.32 25.67
CA ALA A 127 -16.95 50.89 26.93
C ALA A 127 -15.91 51.75 27.66
N LYS A 128 -14.73 51.96 27.08
CA LYS A 128 -13.61 52.72 27.65
C LYS A 128 -13.42 54.03 26.89
#